data_AF-A0A372JDI9-F1
#
_entry.id   AF-A0A372JDI9-F1
#
_cell.length_a   1.000
_cell.length_b   1.000
_cell.length_c   1.000
_cell.angle_alpha   90.00
_cell.angle_beta   90.00
_cell.angle_gamma   90.00
#
_symmetry.space_group_name_H-M   'P 1'
#
loop_
_entity.id
_entity.type
_entity.pdbx_description
1 polymer ?
#
loop_
_entity_poly.entity_id
_entity_poly.type
_entity_poly.pdbx_seq_one_letter_code
_entity_poly.pdbx_strand_id
1 'polypeptide(L)'
;LRAAQEGDPAGRAARLDLLAAAADGRAAHAVLTAFWRSQAVALDGGPYLEAFLDMAAPPPPPGPTPGQVLAYAELVELVQDRSLCSLLRARRLANARRVNDEPVLLDGLTETCERTAPLALSGVPPRPGPELDRFVAVHAAARGARDTPGFRRGLADDLRDDHDARMIHYWALTEAVTGGPHLISRAHVWLFQALDLDVSS
;
A
#
# COMPACT_ATOMS: atom_id res chain seq x y z
N LEU A 1 26.91 22.97 -1.07
CA LEU A 1 26.12 23.99 -0.33
C LEU A 1 25.56 25.09 -1.24
N ARG A 2 24.98 24.75 -2.41
CA ARG A 2 24.37 25.77 -3.30
C ARG A 2 23.31 25.14 -4.21
N ALA A 3 22.33 24.46 -3.61
CA ALA A 3 21.15 23.94 -4.30
C ALA A 3 19.95 23.82 -3.33
N ALA A 4 19.87 24.70 -2.32
CA ALA A 4 18.84 24.65 -1.27
C ALA A 4 17.98 25.93 -1.22
N GLN A 5 18.01 26.76 -2.27
CA GLN A 5 17.43 28.11 -2.25
C GLN A 5 16.26 28.36 -3.19
N GLU A 6 15.83 27.40 -4.02
CA GLU A 6 14.71 27.64 -4.94
C GLU A 6 13.52 26.76 -4.58
N GLY A 7 12.75 27.21 -3.60
CA GLY A 7 11.42 26.70 -3.28
C GLY A 7 10.63 27.81 -2.62
N ASP A 8 9.39 28.00 -3.08
CA ASP A 8 8.41 28.96 -2.56
C ASP A 8 8.45 29.03 -1.01
N PRO A 9 8.55 30.23 -0.40
CA PRO A 9 8.59 30.40 1.05
C PRO A 9 7.49 29.64 1.81
N ALA A 10 6.28 29.51 1.24
CA ALA A 10 5.20 28.74 1.84
C ALA A 10 5.49 27.23 1.83
N GLY A 11 5.99 26.69 0.72
CA GLY A 11 6.45 25.30 0.64
C GLY A 11 7.65 25.00 1.56
N ARG A 12 8.53 25.98 1.79
CA ARG A 12 9.63 25.85 2.75
C ARG A 12 9.15 25.83 4.21
N ALA A 13 8.20 26.69 4.57
CA ALA A 13 7.61 26.72 5.90
C ALA A 13 6.85 25.42 6.20
N ALA A 14 6.00 24.97 5.27
CA ALA A 14 5.30 23.68 5.38
C ALA A 14 6.28 22.50 5.54
N ARG A 15 7.38 22.50 4.78
CA ARG A 15 8.42 21.47 4.90
C ARG A 15 9.18 21.55 6.23
N LEU A 16 9.40 22.75 6.78
CA LEU A 16 10.03 22.93 8.10
C LEU A 16 9.10 22.52 9.24
N ASP A 17 7.80 22.79 9.13
CA ASP A 17 6.79 22.35 10.09
C ASP A 17 6.64 20.83 10.05
N LEU A 18 6.68 20.22 8.85
CA LEU A 18 6.72 18.77 8.68
C LEU A 18 8.00 18.15 9.26
N LEU A 19 9.16 18.81 9.10
CA LEU A 19 10.42 18.36 9.72
C LEU A 19 10.37 18.48 11.25
N ALA A 20 9.77 19.53 11.79
CA ALA A 20 9.58 19.71 13.23
C ALA A 20 8.57 18.71 13.82
N ALA A 21 7.50 18.40 13.09
CA ALA A 21 6.53 17.37 13.45
C ALA A 21 7.11 15.95 13.33
N ALA A 22 7.96 15.69 12.32
CA ALA A 22 8.71 14.44 12.20
C ALA A 22 9.79 14.29 13.30
N ALA A 23 10.32 15.41 13.81
CA ALA A 23 11.19 15.40 14.99
C ALA A 23 10.42 15.01 16.26
N ASP A 24 9.12 15.30 16.35
CA ASP A 24 8.20 14.62 17.27
C ASP A 24 7.70 13.30 16.65
N GLY A 25 8.63 12.37 16.45
CA GLY A 25 8.39 11.10 15.76
C GLY A 25 7.23 10.28 16.32
N ARG A 26 6.83 10.50 17.59
CA ARG A 26 5.64 9.86 18.18
C ARG A 26 4.34 10.47 17.65
N ALA A 27 4.26 11.79 17.54
CA ALA A 27 3.08 12.45 16.99
C ALA A 27 2.89 12.11 15.51
N ALA A 28 3.98 12.13 14.74
CA ALA A 28 3.97 11.73 13.33
C ALA A 28 3.51 10.26 13.14
N HIS A 29 4.05 9.35 13.95
CA HIS A 29 3.63 7.95 13.94
C HIS A 29 2.14 7.77 14.31
N ALA A 30 1.64 8.51 15.31
CA ALA A 30 0.23 8.46 15.69
C ALA A 30 -0.71 8.86 14.55
N VAL A 31 -0.31 9.81 13.70
CA VAL A 31 -1.08 10.20 12.49
C VAL A 31 -1.16 9.04 11.49
N LEU A 32 -0.04 8.39 11.18
CA LEU A 32 -0.02 7.23 10.29
C LEU A 32 -0.86 6.06 10.84
N THR A 33 -0.71 5.75 12.12
CA THR A 33 -1.46 4.68 12.79
C THR A 33 -2.96 4.99 12.81
N ALA A 34 -3.36 6.24 13.08
CA ALA A 34 -4.77 6.65 13.05
C ALA A 34 -5.36 6.53 11.64
N PHE A 35 -4.62 6.94 10.61
CA PHE A 35 -5.02 6.76 9.22
C PHE A 35 -5.27 5.28 8.91
N TRP A 36 -4.29 4.40 9.12
CA TRP A 36 -4.43 2.98 8.78
C TRP A 36 -5.48 2.25 9.62
N ARG A 37 -5.63 2.62 10.88
CA ARG A 37 -6.72 2.12 11.74
C ARG A 37 -8.09 2.54 11.21
N SER A 38 -8.23 3.77 10.71
CA SER A 38 -9.49 4.22 10.07
C SER A 38 -9.80 3.49 8.77
N GLN A 39 -8.75 2.99 8.09
CA GLN A 39 -8.89 2.15 6.92
C GLN A 39 -9.20 0.70 7.31
N ALA A 40 -8.74 0.16 8.44
CA ALA A 40 -8.91 -1.22 8.90
C ALA A 40 -10.35 -1.67 9.29
N VAL A 41 -11.38 -1.14 8.60
CA VAL A 41 -12.81 -1.32 8.91
C VAL A 41 -13.28 -2.79 8.90
N ALA A 42 -12.59 -3.67 8.17
CA ALA A 42 -12.93 -5.09 8.05
C ALA A 42 -12.12 -6.02 8.97
N LEU A 43 -11.23 -5.46 9.80
CA LEU A 43 -10.46 -6.23 10.78
C LEU A 43 -11.12 -6.08 12.15
N ASP A 44 -11.54 -7.20 12.75
CA ASP A 44 -12.28 -7.25 14.03
C ASP A 44 -11.41 -6.89 15.27
N GLY A 45 -10.29 -6.19 15.07
CA GLY A 45 -9.29 -5.93 16.09
C GLY A 45 -8.40 -7.14 16.38
N GLY A 46 -7.64 -7.07 17.48
CA GLY A 46 -6.76 -8.15 17.91
C GLY A 46 -5.45 -8.27 17.11
N PRO A 47 -4.77 -9.44 17.18
CA PRO A 47 -3.41 -9.60 16.66
C PRO A 47 -3.24 -9.27 15.18
N TYR A 48 -4.25 -9.52 14.35
CA TYR A 48 -4.22 -9.20 12.91
C TYR A 48 -4.23 -7.70 12.64
N LEU A 49 -5.03 -6.93 13.40
CA LEU A 49 -5.04 -5.48 13.27
C LEU A 49 -3.67 -4.89 13.67
N GLU A 50 -3.10 -5.35 14.77
CA GLU A 50 -1.81 -4.84 15.24
C GLU A 50 -0.68 -5.20 14.27
N ALA A 51 -0.62 -6.44 13.76
CA ALA A 51 0.34 -6.82 12.73
C ALA A 51 0.19 -6.00 11.43
N PHE A 52 -1.05 -5.70 11.03
CA PHE A 52 -1.32 -4.82 9.89
C PHE A 52 -0.81 -3.40 10.15
N LEU A 53 -1.06 -2.84 11.33
CA LEU A 53 -0.61 -1.49 11.69
C LEU A 53 0.91 -1.40 11.79
N ASP A 54 1.58 -2.40 12.37
CA ASP A 54 3.04 -2.45 12.45
C ASP A 54 3.69 -2.44 11.06
N MET A 55 3.09 -3.15 10.10
CA MET A 55 3.53 -3.19 8.72
C MET A 55 3.21 -1.90 7.95
N ALA A 56 1.99 -1.39 8.09
CA ALA A 56 1.50 -0.27 7.28
C ALA A 56 1.95 1.10 7.81
N ALA A 57 2.16 1.24 9.11
CA ALA A 57 2.48 2.49 9.79
C ALA A 57 3.76 2.35 10.65
N PRO A 58 4.94 2.06 10.07
CA PRO A 58 6.13 1.82 10.88
C PRO A 58 6.49 3.04 11.76
N PRO A 59 7.06 2.83 12.95
CA PRO A 59 7.64 3.91 13.72
C PRO A 59 8.84 4.52 12.96
N PRO A 60 9.18 5.80 13.21
CA PRO A 60 10.40 6.37 12.66
C PRO A 60 11.62 5.63 13.22
N PRO A 61 12.67 5.39 12.40
CA PRO A 61 13.84 4.64 12.84
C PRO A 61 14.61 5.41 13.94
N PRO A 62 15.28 4.72 14.86
CA PRO A 62 16.11 5.37 15.86
C PRO A 62 17.33 6.03 15.17
N GLY A 63 17.47 7.35 15.32
CA GLY A 63 18.54 8.11 14.66
C GLY A 63 18.35 8.19 13.14
N PRO A 64 17.23 8.73 12.64
CA PRO A 64 16.91 8.75 11.22
C PRO A 64 17.93 9.58 10.43
N THR A 65 18.30 9.10 9.23
CA THR A 65 19.04 9.92 8.27
C THR A 65 18.17 11.08 7.78
N PRO A 66 18.75 12.17 7.24
CA PRO A 66 17.96 13.28 6.68
C PRO A 66 16.97 12.82 5.60
N GLY A 67 17.34 11.82 4.79
CA GLY A 67 16.46 11.23 3.79
C GLY A 67 15.26 10.51 4.41
N GLN A 68 15.47 9.74 5.49
CA GLN A 68 14.38 9.09 6.21
C GLN A 68 13.45 10.08 6.91
N VAL A 69 13.97 11.19 7.45
CA VAL A 69 13.12 12.24 8.03
C VAL A 69 12.22 12.86 6.95
N LEU A 70 12.78 13.17 5.78
CA LEU A 70 12.01 13.70 4.65
C LEU A 70 10.95 12.69 4.17
N ALA A 71 11.32 11.42 4.02
CA ALA A 71 10.39 10.37 3.62
C ALA A 71 9.24 10.19 4.62
N TYR A 72 9.54 10.24 5.93
CA TYR A 72 8.53 10.13 6.98
C TYR A 72 7.58 11.32 7.00
N ALA A 73 8.11 12.54 6.83
CA ALA A 73 7.31 13.75 6.67
C ALA A 73 6.34 13.64 5.48
N GLU A 74 6.81 13.11 4.36
CA GLU A 74 5.99 12.92 3.15
C GLU A 74 4.92 11.83 3.33
N LEU A 75 5.20 10.74 4.06
CA LEU A 75 4.17 9.77 4.47
C LEU A 75 3.04 10.46 5.24
N VAL A 76 3.41 11.30 6.21
CA VAL A 76 2.45 12.04 7.05
C VAL A 76 1.63 13.04 6.23
N GLU A 77 2.24 13.69 5.24
CA GLU A 77 1.53 14.57 4.30
C GLU A 77 0.52 13.79 3.44
N LEU A 78 0.93 12.65 2.86
CA LEU A 78 0.06 11.82 2.02
C LEU A 78 -1.20 11.35 2.74
N VAL A 79 -1.08 10.86 3.97
CA VAL A 79 -2.25 10.35 4.72
C VAL A 79 -3.21 11.44 5.20
N GLN A 80 -2.80 12.70 5.13
CA GLN A 80 -3.66 13.85 5.42
C GLN A 80 -4.46 14.30 4.19
N ASP A 81 -4.15 13.79 2.99
CA ASP A 81 -4.96 14.01 1.80
C ASP A 81 -6.35 13.38 1.98
N ARG A 82 -7.35 14.25 2.19
CA ARG A 82 -8.75 13.82 2.39
C ARG A 82 -9.30 13.06 1.19
N SER A 83 -8.86 13.37 -0.03
CA SER A 83 -9.31 12.67 -1.22
C SER A 83 -8.77 11.24 -1.28
N LEU A 84 -7.54 11.02 -0.81
CA LEU A 84 -6.96 9.67 -0.66
C LEU A 84 -7.73 8.87 0.40
N CYS A 85 -7.95 9.46 1.58
CA CYS A 85 -8.76 8.84 2.64
C CYS A 85 -10.14 8.41 2.15
N SER A 86 -10.84 9.28 1.42
CA SER A 86 -12.17 8.98 0.87
C SER A 86 -12.12 7.89 -0.19
N LEU A 87 -11.12 7.90 -1.08
CA LEU A 87 -10.92 6.87 -2.10
C LEU A 87 -10.73 5.49 -1.47
N LEU A 88 -9.78 5.36 -0.53
CA LEU A 88 -9.47 4.08 0.11
C LEU A 88 -10.64 3.53 0.92
N ARG A 89 -11.39 4.41 1.59
CA ARG A 89 -12.61 4.01 2.32
C ARG A 89 -13.69 3.53 1.37
N ALA A 90 -13.90 4.21 0.24
CA ALA A 90 -14.87 3.80 -0.77
C ALA A 90 -14.50 2.45 -1.38
N ARG A 91 -13.22 2.26 -1.75
CA ARG A 91 -12.64 0.99 -2.21
C ARG A 91 -12.92 -0.14 -1.23
N ARG A 92 -12.59 0.04 0.06
CA ARG A 92 -12.78 -1.00 1.06
C ARG A 92 -14.24 -1.36 1.29
N LEU A 93 -15.14 -0.36 1.27
CA LEU A 93 -16.58 -0.60 1.37
C LEU A 93 -17.11 -1.35 0.13
N ALA A 94 -16.59 -1.03 -1.06
CA ALA A 94 -16.94 -1.76 -2.28
C ALA A 94 -16.44 -3.22 -2.22
N ASN A 95 -15.22 -3.45 -1.73
CA ASN A 95 -14.65 -4.80 -1.56
C ASN A 95 -15.44 -5.63 -0.54
N ALA A 96 -15.77 -5.05 0.62
CA ALA A 96 -16.53 -5.73 1.68
C ALA A 96 -17.94 -6.16 1.26
N ARG A 97 -18.51 -5.57 0.19
CA ARG A 97 -19.80 -6.00 -0.38
C ARG A 97 -19.68 -7.19 -1.32
N ARG A 98 -18.48 -7.48 -1.81
CA ARG A 98 -18.22 -8.50 -2.85
C ARG A 98 -17.45 -9.70 -2.30
N VAL A 99 -16.67 -9.51 -1.24
CA VAL A 99 -15.90 -10.55 -0.58
C VAL A 99 -16.75 -11.20 0.50
N ASN A 100 -16.93 -12.51 0.40
CA ASN A 100 -17.71 -13.31 1.36
C ASN A 100 -16.88 -13.68 2.59
N ASP A 101 -15.56 -13.78 2.43
CA ASP A 101 -14.61 -14.18 3.47
C ASP A 101 -13.32 -13.35 3.35
N GLU A 102 -13.27 -12.24 4.12
CA GLU A 102 -12.13 -11.31 4.11
C GLU A 102 -10.87 -11.92 4.73
N PRO A 103 -10.92 -12.65 5.87
CA PRO A 103 -9.75 -13.36 6.38
C PRO A 103 -9.12 -14.31 5.36
N VAL A 104 -9.93 -15.14 4.68
CA VAL A 104 -9.42 -16.05 3.64
C VAL A 104 -8.79 -15.28 2.48
N LEU A 105 -9.37 -14.15 2.08
CA LEU A 105 -8.77 -13.28 1.06
C LEU A 105 -7.40 -12.76 1.51
N LEU A 106 -7.31 -12.20 2.71
CA LEU A 106 -6.08 -11.58 3.22
C LEU A 106 -4.95 -12.59 3.43
N ASP A 107 -5.26 -13.77 3.99
CA ASP A 107 -4.29 -14.85 4.19
C ASP A 107 -3.78 -15.36 2.83
N GLY A 108 -4.70 -15.63 1.89
CA GLY A 108 -4.35 -16.07 0.55
C GLY A 108 -3.53 -15.04 -0.24
N LEU A 109 -3.85 -13.75 -0.09
CA LEU A 109 -3.11 -12.65 -0.72
C LEU A 109 -1.71 -12.51 -0.12
N THR A 110 -1.59 -12.62 1.21
CA THR A 110 -0.30 -12.58 1.90
C THR A 110 0.61 -13.69 1.38
N GLU A 111 0.16 -14.94 1.38
CA GLU A 111 0.97 -16.07 0.90
C GLU A 111 1.31 -15.94 -0.59
N THR A 112 0.37 -15.47 -1.41
CA THR A 112 0.59 -15.27 -2.85
C THR A 112 1.60 -14.16 -3.11
N CYS A 113 1.54 -13.07 -2.34
CA CYS A 113 2.50 -11.98 -2.44
C CYS A 113 3.90 -12.42 -1.97
N GLU A 114 4.02 -13.14 -0.87
CA GLU A 114 5.31 -13.66 -0.38
C GLU A 114 5.99 -14.56 -1.42
N ARG A 115 5.22 -15.42 -2.10
CA ARG A 115 5.71 -16.28 -3.16
C ARG A 115 6.14 -15.53 -4.42
N THR A 116 5.47 -14.41 -4.71
CA THR A 116 5.72 -13.61 -5.92
C THR A 116 6.82 -12.56 -5.71
N ALA A 117 7.05 -12.14 -4.46
CA ALA A 117 8.02 -11.10 -4.10
C ALA A 117 9.43 -11.32 -4.70
N PRO A 118 10.01 -12.55 -4.74
CA PRO A 118 11.31 -12.77 -5.36
C PRO A 118 11.37 -12.36 -6.85
N LEU A 119 10.29 -12.54 -7.61
CA LEU A 119 10.21 -12.11 -9.01
C LEU A 119 10.18 -10.58 -9.12
N ALA A 120 9.32 -9.96 -8.31
CA ALA A 120 9.21 -8.50 -8.28
C ALA A 120 10.52 -7.83 -7.88
N LEU A 121 11.24 -8.40 -6.91
CA LEU A 121 12.52 -7.86 -6.43
C LEU A 121 13.68 -8.10 -7.40
N SER A 122 13.65 -9.19 -8.18
CA SER A 122 14.66 -9.47 -9.20
C SER A 122 14.45 -8.70 -10.50
N GLY A 123 13.41 -7.86 -10.57
CA GLY A 123 13.11 -7.03 -11.74
C GLY A 123 12.56 -7.83 -12.92
N VAL A 124 12.05 -9.04 -12.69
CA VAL A 124 11.37 -9.82 -13.73
C VAL A 124 10.09 -9.08 -14.14
N PRO A 125 9.87 -8.80 -15.45
CA PRO A 125 8.65 -8.12 -15.89
C PRO A 125 7.38 -8.88 -15.51
N PRO A 126 6.29 -8.18 -15.13
CA PRO A 126 4.96 -8.77 -14.96
C PRO A 126 4.51 -9.52 -16.20
N ARG A 127 3.90 -10.69 -15.99
CA ARG A 127 3.40 -11.53 -17.08
C ARG A 127 2.29 -12.46 -16.59
N PRO A 128 1.35 -12.84 -17.48
CA PRO A 128 0.47 -13.97 -17.21
C PRO A 128 1.28 -15.23 -16.85
N GLY A 129 0.74 -16.04 -15.94
CA GLY A 129 1.42 -17.24 -15.47
C GLY A 129 0.93 -17.72 -14.09
N PRO A 130 1.59 -18.73 -13.51
CA PRO A 130 1.16 -19.40 -12.29
C PRO A 130 0.96 -18.46 -11.08
N GLU A 131 1.76 -17.41 -10.98
CA GLU A 131 1.68 -16.41 -9.91
C GLU A 131 0.38 -15.59 -10.03
N LEU A 132 0.05 -15.16 -11.25
CA LEU A 132 -1.22 -14.51 -11.55
C LEU A 132 -2.41 -15.45 -11.32
N ASP A 133 -2.32 -16.69 -11.81
CA ASP A 133 -3.40 -17.67 -11.66
C ASP A 133 -3.73 -17.92 -10.19
N ARG A 134 -2.70 -17.98 -9.34
CA ARG A 134 -2.88 -18.10 -7.89
C ARG A 134 -3.56 -16.87 -7.30
N PHE A 135 -3.12 -15.67 -7.68
CA PHE A 135 -3.72 -14.41 -7.24
C PHE A 135 -5.21 -14.35 -7.60
N VAL A 136 -5.56 -14.67 -8.84
CA VAL A 136 -6.96 -14.72 -9.30
C VAL A 136 -7.75 -15.80 -8.58
N ALA A 137 -7.17 -16.98 -8.35
CA ALA A 137 -7.82 -18.07 -7.63
C ALA A 137 -8.17 -17.68 -6.18
N VAL A 138 -7.28 -16.99 -5.48
CA VAL A 138 -7.55 -16.44 -4.13
C VAL A 138 -8.72 -15.46 -4.17
N HIS A 139 -8.72 -14.52 -5.14
CA HIS A 139 -9.81 -13.57 -5.32
C HIS A 139 -11.14 -14.25 -5.65
N ALA A 140 -11.12 -15.30 -6.49
CA ALA A 140 -12.30 -16.05 -6.89
C ALA A 140 -12.89 -16.84 -5.72
N ALA A 141 -12.04 -17.54 -4.95
CA ALA A 141 -12.46 -18.31 -3.79
C ALA A 141 -13.14 -17.42 -2.74
N ALA A 142 -12.53 -16.30 -2.38
CA ALA A 142 -13.08 -15.37 -1.39
C ALA A 142 -14.40 -14.70 -1.83
N ARG A 143 -14.70 -14.70 -3.14
CA ARG A 143 -15.94 -14.14 -3.72
C ARG A 143 -16.96 -15.23 -4.09
N GLY A 144 -16.66 -16.51 -3.86
CA GLY A 144 -17.50 -17.62 -4.30
C GLY A 144 -17.68 -17.68 -5.83
N ALA A 145 -16.70 -17.16 -6.57
CA ALA A 145 -16.71 -17.05 -8.02
C ALA A 145 -15.80 -18.10 -8.66
N ARG A 146 -15.89 -18.24 -9.99
CA ARG A 146 -14.96 -19.04 -10.79
C ARG A 146 -13.98 -18.13 -11.51
N ASP A 147 -12.74 -18.57 -11.62
CA ASP A 147 -11.77 -17.96 -12.52
C ASP A 147 -12.24 -18.12 -13.97
N THR A 148 -12.61 -17.01 -14.59
CA THR A 148 -13.07 -16.91 -15.97
C THR A 148 -12.53 -15.62 -16.57
N PRO A 149 -12.42 -15.49 -17.91
CA PRO A 149 -12.01 -14.24 -18.53
C PRO A 149 -12.91 -13.05 -18.16
N GLY A 150 -14.20 -13.29 -17.92
CA GLY A 150 -15.12 -12.26 -17.42
C GLY A 150 -14.78 -11.84 -15.98
N PHE A 151 -14.48 -12.80 -15.11
CA PHE A 151 -14.06 -12.53 -13.74
C PHE A 151 -12.74 -11.77 -13.68
N ARG A 152 -11.73 -12.17 -14.46
CA ARG A 152 -10.42 -11.49 -14.51
C ARG A 152 -10.54 -10.03 -14.95
N ARG A 153 -11.35 -9.75 -15.98
CA ARG A 153 -11.66 -8.36 -16.40
C ARG A 153 -12.32 -7.56 -15.29
N GLY A 154 -13.38 -8.09 -14.69
CA GLY A 154 -14.05 -7.42 -13.57
C GLY A 154 -13.14 -7.20 -12.38
N LEU A 155 -12.25 -8.16 -12.08
CA LEU A 155 -11.25 -8.03 -11.03
C LEU A 155 -10.22 -6.95 -11.37
N ALA A 156 -9.74 -6.87 -12.61
CA ALA A 156 -8.80 -5.84 -13.04
C ALA A 156 -9.41 -4.43 -12.90
N ASP A 157 -10.69 -4.27 -13.26
CA ASP A 157 -11.41 -3.02 -13.07
C ASP A 157 -11.61 -2.69 -11.58
N ASP A 158 -12.00 -3.67 -10.77
CA ASP A 158 -12.20 -3.51 -9.32
C ASP A 158 -10.90 -3.13 -8.60
N LEU A 159 -9.77 -3.69 -9.03
CA LEU A 159 -8.45 -3.41 -8.45
C LEU A 159 -7.79 -2.17 -9.07
N ARG A 160 -8.35 -1.52 -10.09
CA ARG A 160 -7.66 -0.40 -10.75
C ARG A 160 -7.39 0.76 -9.78
N ASP A 161 -8.35 1.05 -8.92
CA ASP A 161 -8.22 2.06 -7.87
C ASP A 161 -7.26 1.61 -6.74
N ASP A 162 -6.96 0.31 -6.66
CA ASP A 162 -6.04 -0.26 -5.67
C ASP A 162 -4.59 0.16 -5.92
N HIS A 163 -4.31 0.59 -7.16
CA HIS A 163 -3.02 1.01 -7.68
C HIS A 163 -2.92 2.52 -7.89
N ASP A 164 -3.66 3.31 -7.10
CA ASP A 164 -3.50 4.77 -7.04
C ASP A 164 -2.03 5.15 -6.84
N ALA A 165 -1.52 6.07 -7.66
CA ALA A 165 -0.12 6.47 -7.67
C ALA A 165 0.36 6.97 -6.29
N ARG A 166 -0.53 7.56 -5.48
CA ARG A 166 -0.21 8.01 -4.12
C ARG A 166 0.03 6.84 -3.18
N MET A 167 -0.67 5.72 -3.35
CA MET A 167 -0.43 4.51 -2.56
C MET A 167 0.84 3.80 -3.00
N ILE A 168 1.12 3.75 -4.30
CA ILE A 168 2.41 3.25 -4.80
C ILE A 168 3.56 4.06 -4.19
N HIS A 169 3.40 5.40 -4.17
CA HIS A 169 4.36 6.30 -3.56
C HIS A 169 4.47 6.13 -2.04
N TYR A 170 3.34 5.98 -1.34
CA TYR A 170 3.31 5.67 0.09
C TYR A 170 4.20 4.47 0.41
N TRP A 171 4.03 3.36 -0.32
CA TRP A 171 4.83 2.16 -0.07
C TRP A 171 6.31 2.35 -0.41
N ALA A 172 6.65 3.12 -1.45
CA ALA A 172 8.04 3.45 -1.76
C ALA A 172 8.69 4.28 -0.64
N LEU A 173 7.94 5.22 -0.03
CA LEU A 173 8.40 5.98 1.13
C LEU A 173 8.55 5.09 2.37
N THR A 174 7.64 4.14 2.58
CA THR A 174 7.75 3.14 3.64
C THR A 174 9.06 2.36 3.52
N GLU A 175 9.44 1.92 2.31
CA GLU A 175 10.73 1.25 2.07
C GLU A 175 11.94 2.15 2.37
N ALA A 176 11.86 3.42 1.99
CA ALA A 176 12.90 4.39 2.30
C ALA A 176 13.07 4.60 3.82
N VAL A 177 11.95 4.64 4.55
CA VAL A 177 11.93 4.78 6.01
C VAL A 177 12.51 3.53 6.70
N THR A 178 12.05 2.34 6.33
CA THR A 178 12.46 1.07 6.96
C THR A 178 13.81 0.55 6.48
N GLY A 179 14.32 1.06 5.37
CA GLY A 179 15.61 0.68 4.80
C GLY A 179 15.60 -0.67 4.06
N GLY A 180 14.43 -1.17 3.69
CA GLY A 180 14.27 -2.45 3.01
C GLY A 180 13.00 -2.53 2.17
N PRO A 181 12.93 -3.51 1.24
CA PRO A 181 11.78 -3.63 0.35
C PRO A 181 10.52 -4.05 1.10
N HIS A 182 9.37 -3.51 0.67
CA HIS A 182 8.06 -3.85 1.19
C HIS A 182 7.46 -4.94 0.31
N LEU A 183 7.81 -6.19 0.65
CA LEU A 183 7.58 -7.38 -0.18
C LEU A 183 6.15 -7.51 -0.69
N ILE A 184 5.16 -7.33 0.20
CA ILE A 184 3.74 -7.50 -0.14
C ILE A 184 3.31 -6.47 -1.19
N SER A 185 3.66 -5.20 -0.99
CA SER A 185 3.32 -4.11 -1.91
C SER A 185 3.96 -4.32 -3.30
N ARG A 186 5.26 -4.64 -3.33
CA ARG A 186 5.98 -4.91 -4.59
C ARG A 186 5.37 -6.08 -5.37
N ALA A 187 5.05 -7.17 -4.68
CA ALA A 187 4.40 -8.33 -5.27
C ALA A 187 2.98 -8.03 -5.75
N HIS A 188 2.19 -7.28 -4.98
CA HIS A 188 0.82 -6.91 -5.35
C HIS A 188 0.79 -6.02 -6.60
N VAL A 189 1.71 -5.05 -6.72
CA VAL A 189 1.88 -4.25 -7.94
C VAL A 189 2.23 -5.11 -9.14
N TRP A 190 3.16 -6.06 -8.97
CA TRP A 190 3.55 -6.99 -10.03
C TRP A 190 2.36 -7.85 -10.48
N LEU A 191 1.58 -8.40 -9.56
CA LEU A 191 0.43 -9.26 -9.85
C LEU A 191 -0.69 -8.50 -10.55
N PHE A 192 -0.96 -7.27 -10.14
CA PHE A 192 -1.94 -6.43 -10.83
C PHE A 192 -1.49 -6.06 -12.24
N GLN A 193 -0.23 -5.70 -12.45
CA GLN A 193 0.29 -5.43 -13.79
C GLN A 193 0.21 -6.68 -14.68
N ALA A 194 0.47 -7.86 -14.13
CA ALA A 194 0.28 -9.13 -14.83
C ALA A 194 -1.20 -9.36 -15.21
N LEU A 195 -2.13 -9.05 -14.30
CA LEU A 195 -3.57 -9.12 -14.55
C LEU A 195 -4.00 -8.15 -15.66
N ASP A 196 -3.53 -6.90 -15.62
CA ASP A 196 -3.86 -5.86 -16.59
C ASP A 196 -3.37 -6.25 -18.00
N LEU A 197 -2.20 -6.88 -18.10
CA LEU A 197 -1.67 -7.45 -19.35
C LEU A 197 -2.52 -8.62 -19.85
N ASP A 198 -2.92 -9.54 -18.96
CA ASP A 198 -3.74 -10.73 -19.28
C ASP A 198 -5.11 -10.36 -19.86
N VAL A 199 -5.74 -9.30 -19.33
CA VAL A 199 -7.07 -8.88 -19.77
C VAL A 199 -7.07 -7.95 -20.99
N SER A 200 -5.90 -7.40 -21.33
CA SER A 200 -5.70 -6.50 -22.47
C SER A 200 -5.25 -7.23 -23.74
N SER A 201 -4.83 -8.49 -23.64
CA SER A 201 -4.43 -9.35 -24.76
C SER A 201 -5.62 -10.07 -25.40
#